data_AF-A0A3D5SP77-F1
#
_entry.id   AF-A0A3D5SP77-F1
#
_cell.length_a   1.000
_cell.length_b   1.000
_cell.length_c   1.000
_cell.angle_alpha   90.00
_cell.angle_beta   90.00
_cell.angle_gamma   90.00
#
_symmetry.space_group_name_H-M   'P 1'
#
loop_
_entity.id
_entity.type
_entity.pdbx_description
1 polymer ?
#
loop_
_entity_poly.entity_id
_entity_poly.type
_entity_poly.pdbx_seq_one_letter_code
_entity_poly.pdbx_strand_id
1 'polypeptide(L)'
;MNSDGSNQINLSNRSDRAFFDVSVDWQPLPAPSNSSASILGFSASSYSAYEDAGSIPITVTRTGNLNDVASCFYATEDGTATLKYNYAAAFATLRFIPGEASKTISIPLTDNGHAQGNVSFKIKLWDNEGNATLLGGTREATVTVLDRDAVPRPKNPIDDAGSFVRQHYVDFLNREPDPTGLAFWTNEITLCGDDARCIDIKRQQVSAAFFLSIEFQETGFFVLRVYELGGQPTWFLRDTQRIGGDVIVGQPGWQERLEANKTEWVQQLFDEDKVATSFGFTNEEYVDLLFQYAEVTPTQAERDALVAGLNAGTETRPSVFRKVVEDERLKNNLFRPAFVFMEYVGYLRRDPEEDGFNFWLGKLNAFGGDYIAAEMVKAFIISGEYRERFGQP
;
A
#
# COMPACT_ATOMS: atom_id res chain seq x y z
N MET A 1 29.42 24.32 -0.07
CA MET A 1 29.62 24.53 -1.53
C MET A 1 30.23 25.91 -1.74
N ASN A 2 31.17 26.06 -2.67
CA ASN A 2 31.66 27.36 -3.12
C ASN A 2 30.67 28.02 -4.10
N SER A 3 30.79 29.33 -4.36
CA SER A 3 29.88 30.08 -5.23
C SER A 3 29.92 29.69 -6.71
N ASP A 4 30.94 28.94 -7.13
CA ASP A 4 31.10 28.40 -8.49
C ASP A 4 30.58 26.96 -8.63
N GLY A 5 29.94 26.42 -7.59
CA GLY A 5 29.44 25.05 -7.59
C GLY A 5 30.51 23.97 -7.36
N SER A 6 31.78 24.33 -7.17
CA SER A 6 32.86 23.38 -6.85
C SER A 6 32.90 23.02 -5.35
N ASN A 7 33.61 21.93 -5.02
CA ASN A 7 33.73 21.38 -3.66
C ASN A 7 32.37 21.07 -2.99
N GLN A 8 31.54 20.28 -3.68
CA GLN A 8 30.43 19.61 -3.01
C GLN A 8 31.00 18.46 -2.17
N ILE A 9 30.88 18.58 -0.85
CA ILE A 9 31.11 17.46 0.08
C ILE A 9 29.73 17.00 0.53
N ASN A 10 29.39 15.75 0.22
CA ASN A 10 28.18 15.12 0.71
C ASN A 10 28.33 14.90 2.23
N LEU A 11 27.51 15.60 3.01
CA LEU A 11 27.50 15.52 4.48
C LEU A 11 26.36 14.64 5.01
N SER A 12 25.65 13.89 4.16
CA SER A 12 24.60 12.99 4.64
C SER A 12 25.22 11.78 5.34
N ASN A 13 24.87 11.60 6.61
CA ASN A 13 25.13 10.41 7.41
C ASN A 13 23.89 9.50 7.43
N ARG A 14 23.30 9.24 6.25
CA ARG A 14 22.20 8.27 6.09
C ARG A 14 22.63 6.93 6.70
N SER A 15 21.95 6.52 7.77
CA SER A 15 21.92 5.12 8.19
C SER A 15 20.52 4.58 7.90
N ASP A 16 20.43 3.55 7.06
CA ASP A 16 19.20 2.94 6.55
C ASP A 16 18.38 2.16 7.60
N ARG A 17 18.30 2.63 8.84
CA ARG A 17 17.68 1.88 9.95
C ARG A 17 17.00 2.77 10.99
N ALA A 18 15.88 3.41 10.65
CA ALA A 18 14.90 3.77 11.67
C ALA A 18 13.50 4.03 11.08
N PHE A 19 12.52 3.35 11.64
CA PHE A 19 11.06 3.49 11.46
C PHE A 19 10.52 4.91 11.76
N PHE A 20 11.36 5.85 12.23
CA PHE A 20 11.00 7.21 12.68
C PHE A 20 12.20 8.19 12.58
N ASP A 21 12.83 8.35 11.42
CA ASP A 21 13.79 9.47 11.33
C ASP A 21 13.04 10.82 11.30
N VAL A 22 13.07 11.51 12.43
CA VAL A 22 12.53 12.86 12.66
C VAL A 22 13.62 13.94 12.42
N SER A 23 14.74 13.60 11.76
CA SER A 23 15.83 14.54 11.53
C SER A 23 15.42 15.67 10.57
N VAL A 24 15.94 16.86 10.87
CA VAL A 24 15.56 18.14 10.25
C VAL A 24 15.73 18.10 8.73
N ASP A 25 14.62 18.27 8.00
CA ASP A 25 14.59 18.48 6.55
C ASP A 25 15.62 19.54 6.14
N TRP A 26 16.49 19.16 5.20
CA TRP A 26 17.25 20.14 4.43
C TRP A 26 16.26 20.90 3.54
N GLN A 27 15.97 22.15 3.92
CA GLN A 27 15.19 23.04 3.08
C GLN A 27 16.08 23.62 1.97
N PRO A 28 15.65 23.62 0.71
CA PRO A 28 16.20 24.53 -0.28
C PRO A 28 16.08 25.95 0.29
N LEU A 29 17.19 26.70 0.33
CA LEU A 29 17.12 28.13 0.64
C LEU A 29 16.15 28.79 -0.36
N PRO A 30 15.22 29.65 0.10
CA PRO A 30 14.29 30.30 -0.79
C PRO A 30 15.05 30.99 -1.93
N ALA A 31 14.66 30.69 -3.17
CA ALA A 31 15.16 31.38 -4.35
C ALA A 31 14.95 32.91 -4.18
N PRO A 32 15.86 33.75 -4.70
CA PRO A 32 15.77 35.19 -4.51
C PRO A 32 14.42 35.74 -4.98
N SER A 33 13.90 36.66 -4.16
CA SER A 33 12.54 37.22 -4.16
C SER A 33 11.97 37.55 -5.54
N ASN A 34 11.03 36.72 -6.01
CA ASN A 34 9.84 37.13 -6.80
C ASN A 34 8.82 36.00 -7.06
N SER A 35 9.00 34.78 -6.55
CA SER A 35 7.92 33.79 -6.46
C SER A 35 7.55 33.54 -4.99
N SER A 36 6.28 33.70 -4.63
CA SER A 36 5.79 33.15 -3.37
C SER A 36 5.95 31.63 -3.40
N ALA A 37 6.26 31.02 -2.25
CA ALA A 37 6.24 29.57 -2.12
C ALA A 37 4.80 29.06 -2.03
N SER A 38 4.58 27.78 -2.34
CA SER A 38 3.34 27.07 -2.08
C SER A 38 3.36 26.52 -0.66
N ILE A 39 2.67 27.18 0.27
CA ILE A 39 2.59 26.73 1.66
C ILE A 39 1.55 25.62 1.76
N LEU A 40 1.97 24.41 2.11
CA LEU A 40 1.09 23.25 2.30
C LEU A 40 0.87 23.00 3.80
N GLY A 41 -0.36 22.63 4.17
CA GLY A 41 -0.69 22.25 5.53
C GLY A 41 -2.08 21.66 5.67
N PHE A 42 -2.33 20.92 6.74
CA PHE A 42 -3.69 20.51 7.10
C PHE A 42 -4.59 21.72 7.35
N SER A 43 -5.85 21.61 6.94
CA SER A 43 -6.86 22.66 7.15
C SER A 43 -7.17 22.89 8.63
N ALA A 44 -6.90 21.91 9.48
CA ALA A 44 -7.07 21.96 10.93
C ALA A 44 -5.96 21.15 11.64
N SER A 45 -5.70 21.47 12.90
CA SER A 45 -4.78 20.69 13.76
C SER A 45 -5.42 19.44 14.36
N SER A 46 -6.74 19.31 14.26
CA SER A 46 -7.48 18.14 14.75
C SER A 46 -8.70 17.83 13.88
N TYR A 47 -8.97 16.54 13.71
CA TYR A 47 -10.15 16.00 13.04
C TYR A 47 -10.80 14.95 13.93
N SER A 48 -12.11 14.76 13.79
CA SER A 48 -12.83 13.71 14.52
C SER A 48 -13.97 13.15 13.68
N ALA A 49 -14.14 11.84 13.74
CA ALA A 49 -15.29 11.16 13.17
C ALA A 49 -15.63 9.95 14.03
N TYR A 50 -16.90 9.52 13.99
CA TYR A 50 -17.28 8.27 14.61
C TYR A 50 -16.70 7.09 13.84
N GLU A 51 -16.38 6.00 14.56
CA GLU A 51 -15.80 4.79 13.96
C GLU A 51 -16.70 4.15 12.87
N ASP A 52 -18.01 4.37 12.96
CA ASP A 52 -19.03 3.91 12.00
C ASP A 52 -19.20 4.82 10.79
N ALA A 53 -18.43 5.92 10.67
CA ALA A 53 -18.52 6.85 9.55
C ALA A 53 -18.00 6.27 8.22
N GLY A 54 -17.40 5.08 8.24
CA GLY A 54 -16.69 4.49 7.11
C GLY A 54 -15.31 5.12 6.94
N SER A 55 -15.22 6.40 6.60
CA SER A 55 -13.94 7.09 6.49
C SER A 55 -13.98 8.51 7.05
N ILE A 56 -12.80 9.04 7.37
CA ILE A 56 -12.63 10.45 7.75
C ILE A 56 -11.92 11.24 6.65
N PRO A 57 -12.50 12.35 6.16
CA PRO A 57 -11.84 13.24 5.20
C PRO A 57 -10.89 14.20 5.93
N ILE A 58 -9.63 14.21 5.51
CA ILE A 58 -8.58 15.12 5.97
C ILE A 58 -8.23 16.08 4.83
N THR A 59 -8.54 17.36 4.99
CA THR A 59 -8.25 18.36 3.96
C THR A 59 -6.86 18.96 4.15
N VAL A 60 -6.07 18.95 3.08
CA VAL A 60 -4.80 19.69 2.99
C VAL A 60 -5.01 20.91 2.11
N THR A 61 -4.59 22.07 2.58
CA THR A 61 -4.67 23.35 1.87
C THR A 61 -3.32 23.75 1.31
N ARG A 62 -3.37 24.45 0.18
CA ARG A 62 -2.23 25.10 -0.47
C ARG A 62 -2.50 26.60 -0.52
N THR A 63 -1.59 27.39 0.02
CA THR A 63 -1.65 28.86 -0.02
C THR A 63 -0.37 29.46 -0.59
N GLY A 64 -0.35 30.78 -0.84
CA GLY A 64 0.77 31.43 -1.53
C GLY A 64 0.70 31.21 -3.04
N ASN A 65 1.72 30.56 -3.62
CA ASN A 65 1.73 30.27 -5.06
C ASN A 65 0.85 29.07 -5.41
N LEU A 66 -0.03 29.26 -6.40
CA LEU A 66 -0.88 28.22 -6.98
C LEU A 66 -0.55 27.92 -8.45
N ASN A 67 0.41 28.61 -9.05
CA ASN A 67 0.73 28.51 -10.47
C ASN A 67 1.69 27.36 -10.79
N ASP A 68 2.48 26.92 -9.82
CA ASP A 68 3.45 25.84 -9.99
C ASP A 68 2.88 24.48 -9.57
N VAL A 69 3.63 23.41 -9.80
CA VAL A 69 3.37 22.13 -9.13
C VAL A 69 3.98 22.18 -7.72
N ALA A 70 3.26 21.64 -6.75
CA ALA A 70 3.74 21.49 -5.38
C ALA A 70 3.35 20.10 -4.88
N SER A 71 4.24 19.40 -4.18
CA SER A 71 3.89 18.12 -3.58
C SER A 71 4.50 17.95 -2.19
N CYS A 72 3.92 17.05 -1.42
CA CYS A 72 4.46 16.57 -0.15
C CYS A 72 4.00 15.12 0.05
N PHE A 73 4.73 14.35 0.84
CA PHE A 73 4.30 13.05 1.31
C PHE A 73 3.45 13.19 2.58
N TYR A 74 2.50 12.28 2.76
CA TYR A 74 1.78 12.13 4.02
C TYR A 74 1.80 10.68 4.50
N ALA A 75 1.71 10.49 5.83
CA ALA A 75 1.31 9.21 6.41
C ALA A 75 0.58 9.37 7.73
N THR A 76 -0.16 8.32 8.08
CA THR A 76 -0.70 8.10 9.42
C THR A 76 0.34 7.46 10.35
N GLU A 77 0.27 7.79 11.63
CA GLU A 77 1.11 7.26 12.70
C GLU A 77 0.22 6.86 13.88
N ASP A 78 0.40 5.63 14.36
CA ASP A 78 -0.36 5.07 15.48
C ASP A 78 -0.26 5.97 16.73
N GLY A 79 -1.34 6.02 17.49
CA GLY A 79 -1.38 6.63 18.81
C GLY A 79 -2.03 5.67 19.79
N THR A 80 -3.10 6.11 20.46
CA THR A 80 -3.99 5.17 21.18
C THR A 80 -4.91 4.41 20.22
N ALA A 81 -5.16 4.97 19.03
CA ALA A 81 -5.75 4.26 17.90
C ALA A 81 -4.65 3.63 17.05
N THR A 82 -4.86 2.42 16.54
CA THR A 82 -3.86 1.67 15.77
C THR A 82 -4.40 1.18 14.44
N LEU A 83 -3.49 0.96 13.47
CA LEU A 83 -3.81 0.43 12.14
C LEU A 83 -4.47 -0.96 12.15
N LYS A 84 -4.32 -1.71 13.25
CA LYS A 84 -4.90 -3.06 13.40
C LYS A 84 -6.38 -3.01 13.79
N TYR A 85 -6.78 -2.03 14.60
CA TYR A 85 -8.07 -2.03 15.30
C TYR A 85 -9.00 -0.85 14.95
N ASN A 86 -8.47 0.31 14.54
CA ASN A 86 -9.25 1.54 14.52
C ASN A 86 -9.30 2.24 13.16
N TYR A 87 -8.26 2.09 12.34
CA TYR A 87 -8.18 2.74 11.04
C TYR A 87 -7.28 1.95 10.08
N ALA A 88 -7.37 2.22 8.78
CA ALA A 88 -6.42 1.69 7.81
C ALA A 88 -5.30 2.69 7.54
N ALA A 89 -4.05 2.22 7.52
CA ALA A 89 -2.91 3.06 7.24
C ALA A 89 -3.11 3.82 5.92
N ALA A 90 -2.76 5.09 5.89
CA ALA A 90 -2.89 5.92 4.70
C ALA A 90 -1.57 6.66 4.49
N PHE A 91 -0.99 6.52 3.32
CA PHE A 91 0.19 7.25 2.91
C PHE A 91 0.22 7.41 1.40
N ALA A 92 0.64 8.58 0.93
CA ALA A 92 0.92 8.81 -0.49
C ALA A 92 1.67 10.12 -0.67
N THR A 93 2.15 10.35 -1.89
CA THR A 93 2.54 11.69 -2.34
C THR A 93 1.29 12.46 -2.74
N LEU A 94 1.04 13.58 -2.06
CA LEU A 94 -0.03 14.51 -2.37
C LEU A 94 0.48 15.59 -3.33
N ARG A 95 0.11 15.49 -4.61
CA ARG A 95 0.61 16.36 -5.68
C ARG A 95 -0.44 17.36 -6.17
N PHE A 96 -0.24 18.64 -5.89
CA PHE A 96 -1.05 19.75 -6.39
C PHE A 96 -0.61 20.18 -7.79
N ILE A 97 -1.53 20.13 -8.76
CA ILE A 97 -1.31 20.73 -10.09
C ILE A 97 -1.58 22.25 -10.04
N PRO A 98 -1.16 23.03 -11.05
CA PRO A 98 -1.47 24.45 -11.11
C PRO A 98 -2.98 24.73 -10.96
N GLY A 99 -3.32 25.67 -10.08
CA GLY A 99 -4.68 26.07 -9.76
C GLY A 99 -5.35 25.30 -8.62
N GLU A 100 -4.83 24.14 -8.20
CA GLU A 100 -5.41 23.39 -7.07
C GLU A 100 -5.02 24.03 -5.73
N ALA A 101 -6.02 24.50 -4.98
CA ALA A 101 -5.83 25.11 -3.66
C ALA A 101 -6.06 24.14 -2.49
N SER A 102 -6.65 22.97 -2.72
CA SER A 102 -6.92 21.98 -1.68
C SER A 102 -7.02 20.56 -2.24
N LYS A 103 -6.69 19.57 -1.42
CA LYS A 103 -6.98 18.15 -1.65
C LYS A 103 -7.50 17.50 -0.38
N THR A 104 -8.17 16.37 -0.56
CA THR A 104 -8.73 15.59 0.55
C THR A 104 -8.13 14.19 0.55
N ILE A 105 -7.60 13.79 1.70
CA ILE A 105 -7.16 12.44 1.99
C ILE A 105 -8.33 11.74 2.70
N SER A 106 -8.71 10.56 2.25
CA SER A 106 -9.72 9.73 2.93
C SER A 106 -9.02 8.62 3.71
N ILE A 107 -9.24 8.56 5.01
CA ILE A 107 -8.70 7.50 5.88
C ILE A 107 -9.86 6.58 6.29
N PRO A 108 -9.86 5.30 5.88
CA PRO A 108 -10.85 4.34 6.35
C PRO A 108 -10.75 4.13 7.86
N LEU A 109 -11.90 4.15 8.52
CA LEU A 109 -12.08 3.82 9.93
C LEU A 109 -12.67 2.41 10.08
N THR A 110 -12.32 1.77 11.18
CA THR A 110 -12.81 0.43 11.52
C THR A 110 -13.84 0.56 12.64
N ASP A 111 -15.07 0.17 12.34
CA ASP A 111 -16.13 0.00 13.34
C ASP A 111 -15.89 -1.31 14.09
N ASN A 112 -15.22 -1.23 15.24
CA ASN A 112 -14.71 -2.41 15.92
C ASN A 112 -15.60 -2.94 17.05
N GLY A 113 -16.70 -2.28 17.41
CA GLY A 113 -17.64 -2.81 18.40
C GLY A 113 -17.13 -2.85 19.85
N HIS A 114 -15.93 -2.33 20.14
CA HIS A 114 -15.35 -2.27 21.47
C HIS A 114 -15.70 -0.95 22.16
N ALA A 115 -16.23 -1.03 23.39
CA ALA A 115 -16.42 0.14 24.24
C ALA A 115 -15.11 0.51 24.97
N GLN A 116 -14.25 1.26 24.27
CA GLN A 116 -12.90 1.61 24.71
C GLN A 116 -12.70 3.12 24.95
N GLY A 117 -13.75 3.90 24.73
CA GLY A 117 -13.69 5.35 24.69
C GLY A 117 -12.98 5.87 23.44
N ASN A 118 -12.94 7.19 23.30
CA ASN A 118 -12.32 7.83 22.16
C ASN A 118 -10.81 7.54 22.13
N VAL A 119 -10.32 7.14 20.96
CA VAL A 119 -8.90 6.90 20.69
C VAL A 119 -8.40 7.83 19.60
N SER A 120 -7.10 8.00 19.47
CA SER A 120 -6.53 8.94 18.50
C SER A 120 -5.23 8.44 17.89
N PHE A 121 -4.99 8.85 16.65
CA PHE A 121 -3.76 8.66 15.90
C PHE A 121 -3.34 9.99 15.27
N LYS A 122 -2.19 10.03 14.60
CA LYS A 122 -1.66 11.24 13.96
C LYS A 122 -1.61 11.08 12.44
N ILE A 123 -1.67 12.21 11.74
CA ILE A 123 -1.30 12.30 10.33
C ILE A 123 -0.26 13.41 10.16
N LYS A 124 0.79 13.15 9.38
CA LYS A 124 1.94 14.05 9.19
C LYS A 124 2.19 14.33 7.71
N LEU A 125 2.71 15.52 7.41
CA LEU A 125 3.23 15.93 6.10
C LEU A 125 4.76 16.08 6.18
N TRP A 126 5.48 15.60 5.16
CA TRP A 126 6.93 15.78 5.00
C TRP A 126 7.36 15.62 3.53
N ASP A 127 8.66 15.64 3.25
CA ASP A 127 9.25 15.37 1.92
C ASP A 127 8.61 16.23 0.81
N ASN A 128 8.68 17.55 1.00
CA ASN A 128 8.07 18.50 0.08
C ASN A 128 8.97 18.77 -1.14
N GLU A 129 8.40 18.63 -2.34
CA GLU A 129 9.10 18.85 -3.61
C GLU A 129 8.50 20.00 -4.44
N GLY A 130 9.29 20.50 -5.40
CA GLY A 130 8.91 21.61 -6.26
C GLY A 130 8.92 22.94 -5.51
N ASN A 131 7.90 23.78 -5.73
CA ASN A 131 7.78 25.08 -5.05
C ASN A 131 7.08 24.97 -3.67
N ALA A 132 6.95 23.76 -3.12
CA ALA A 132 6.27 23.52 -1.85
C ALA A 132 7.12 23.95 -0.65
N THR A 133 6.48 24.41 0.43
CA THR A 133 7.06 24.53 1.78
C THR A 133 6.01 24.14 2.83
N LEU A 134 6.46 23.48 3.90
CA LEU A 134 5.63 23.18 5.07
C LEU A 134 5.74 24.26 6.16
N LEU A 135 6.61 25.26 5.96
CA LEU A 135 6.71 26.39 6.90
C LEU A 135 5.49 27.30 6.79
N GLY A 136 4.88 27.59 7.93
CA GLY A 136 3.64 28.36 7.99
C GLY A 136 2.37 27.53 7.74
N GLY A 137 2.52 26.23 7.42
CA GLY A 137 1.41 25.28 7.35
C GLY A 137 1.35 24.35 8.57
N THR A 138 0.17 23.76 8.80
CA THR A 138 -0.03 22.72 9.81
C THR A 138 0.54 21.39 9.29
N ARG A 139 1.72 20.99 9.77
CA ARG A 139 2.40 19.76 9.30
C ARG A 139 1.92 18.46 9.96
N GLU A 140 1.27 18.57 11.11
CA GLU A 140 0.80 17.43 11.90
C GLU A 140 -0.62 17.74 12.39
N ALA A 141 -1.52 16.77 12.27
CA ALA A 141 -2.86 16.84 12.83
C ALA A 141 -3.18 15.59 13.64
N THR A 142 -3.95 15.75 14.72
CA THR A 142 -4.48 14.64 15.51
C THR A 142 -5.84 14.21 14.95
N VAL A 143 -6.02 12.92 14.71
CA VAL A 143 -7.30 12.35 14.29
C VAL A 143 -7.88 11.55 15.45
N THR A 144 -9.06 11.95 15.91
CA THR A 144 -9.79 11.26 16.99
C THR A 144 -10.88 10.39 16.41
N VAL A 145 -10.84 9.10 16.71
CA VAL A 145 -11.93 8.17 16.42
C VAL A 145 -12.87 8.20 17.62
N LEU A 146 -14.11 8.65 17.38
CA LEU A 146 -15.15 8.75 18.39
C LEU A 146 -15.85 7.40 18.53
N ASP A 147 -15.89 6.91 19.77
CA ASP A 147 -16.51 5.63 20.12
C ASP A 147 -18.04 5.75 20.10
N ARG A 148 -18.72 4.82 19.42
CA ARG A 148 -20.20 4.72 19.39
C ARG A 148 -20.72 3.74 20.44
N ASP A 149 -19.85 2.92 21.00
CA ASP A 149 -20.20 1.80 21.86
C ASP A 149 -20.08 2.16 23.34
N ALA A 150 -21.23 2.38 23.98
CA ALA A 150 -21.27 2.60 25.43
C ALA A 150 -20.95 1.33 26.24
N VAL A 151 -21.15 0.16 25.63
CA VAL A 151 -20.80 -1.18 26.13
C VAL A 151 -20.34 -2.03 24.95
N PRO A 152 -19.48 -3.05 25.14
CA PRO A 152 -19.07 -3.92 24.04
C PRO A 152 -20.29 -4.54 23.34
N ARG A 153 -20.28 -4.57 22.00
CA ARG A 153 -21.39 -5.13 21.24
C ARG A 153 -21.51 -6.63 21.50
N PRO A 154 -22.74 -7.16 21.66
CA PRO A 154 -22.94 -8.60 21.89
C PRO A 154 -22.73 -9.44 20.62
N LYS A 155 -22.73 -8.81 19.44
CA LYS A 155 -22.39 -9.43 18.17
C LYS A 155 -21.20 -8.70 17.58
N ASN A 156 -20.28 -9.47 17.04
CA ASN A 156 -19.09 -8.96 16.42
C ASN A 156 -19.45 -8.34 15.04
N PRO A 157 -19.15 -7.05 14.75
CA PRO A 157 -19.59 -6.38 13.53
C PRO A 157 -19.18 -7.07 12.24
N ILE A 158 -18.06 -7.79 12.22
CA ILE A 158 -17.62 -8.52 11.01
C ILE A 158 -18.49 -9.76 10.73
N ASP A 159 -19.51 -10.06 11.56
CA ASP A 159 -20.56 -11.04 11.23
C ASP A 159 -21.61 -10.53 10.25
N ASP A 160 -21.77 -9.21 10.12
CA ASP A 160 -22.58 -8.64 9.07
C ASP A 160 -21.90 -8.82 7.70
N ALA A 161 -22.67 -9.23 6.68
CA ALA A 161 -22.11 -9.49 5.36
C ALA A 161 -21.57 -8.23 4.69
N GLY A 162 -22.23 -7.08 4.88
CA GLY A 162 -21.79 -5.79 4.33
C GLY A 162 -20.51 -5.31 5.02
N SER A 163 -20.45 -5.38 6.35
CA SER A 163 -19.24 -5.09 7.12
C SER A 163 -18.08 -6.01 6.74
N PHE A 164 -18.34 -7.32 6.61
CA PHE A 164 -17.34 -8.30 6.16
C PHE A 164 -16.75 -7.90 4.81
N VAL A 165 -17.60 -7.64 3.82
CA VAL A 165 -17.15 -7.25 2.47
C VAL A 165 -16.39 -5.93 2.50
N ARG A 166 -16.93 -4.89 3.16
CA ARG A 166 -16.26 -3.60 3.28
C ARG A 166 -14.86 -3.75 3.85
N GLN A 167 -14.71 -4.55 4.90
CA GLN A 167 -13.41 -4.76 5.52
C GLN A 167 -12.40 -5.40 4.57
N HIS A 168 -12.83 -6.26 3.63
CA HIS A 168 -11.92 -6.82 2.63
C HIS A 168 -11.43 -5.78 1.64
N TYR A 169 -12.28 -4.82 1.23
CA TYR A 169 -11.82 -3.67 0.45
C TYR A 169 -10.76 -2.87 1.21
N VAL A 170 -10.96 -2.63 2.50
CA VAL A 170 -10.02 -1.87 3.33
C VAL A 170 -8.73 -2.64 3.60
N ASP A 171 -8.81 -3.95 3.86
CA ASP A 171 -7.67 -4.77 4.26
C ASP A 171 -6.80 -5.20 3.08
N PHE A 172 -7.40 -5.52 1.93
CA PHE A 172 -6.69 -6.01 0.75
C PHE A 172 -6.44 -4.94 -0.30
N LEU A 173 -7.33 -3.95 -0.42
CA LEU A 173 -7.27 -2.93 -1.48
C LEU A 173 -7.04 -1.51 -0.96
N ASN A 174 -7.02 -1.33 0.37
CA ASN A 174 -6.79 -0.04 1.03
C ASN A 174 -7.70 1.10 0.53
N ARG A 175 -8.99 0.79 0.32
CA ARG A 175 -10.00 1.79 -0.07
C ARG A 175 -11.38 1.41 0.42
N GLU A 176 -12.29 2.37 0.39
CA GLU A 176 -13.72 2.08 0.51
C GLU A 176 -14.24 1.40 -0.77
N PRO A 177 -15.22 0.49 -0.64
CA PRO A 177 -15.93 -0.03 -1.81
C PRO A 177 -16.74 1.07 -2.48
N ASP A 178 -16.89 0.95 -3.80
CA ASP A 178 -17.97 1.63 -4.49
C ASP A 178 -19.32 0.94 -4.16
N PRO A 179 -20.46 1.66 -4.26
CA PRO A 179 -21.76 1.09 -3.89
C PRO A 179 -22.14 -0.17 -4.67
N THR A 180 -21.72 -0.30 -5.93
CA THR A 180 -22.05 -1.46 -6.77
C THR A 180 -21.24 -2.68 -6.37
N GLY A 181 -19.93 -2.50 -6.15
CA GLY A 181 -19.03 -3.55 -5.65
C GLY A 181 -19.45 -4.07 -4.28
N LEU A 182 -19.76 -3.17 -3.33
CA LEU A 182 -20.26 -3.56 -2.01
C LEU A 182 -21.53 -4.41 -2.12
N ALA A 183 -22.51 -3.95 -2.91
CA ALA A 183 -23.77 -4.66 -3.09
C ALA A 183 -23.56 -6.04 -3.73
N PHE A 184 -22.74 -6.14 -4.76
CA PHE A 184 -22.45 -7.39 -5.46
C PHE A 184 -21.88 -8.45 -4.50
N TRP A 185 -20.77 -8.13 -3.82
CA TRP A 185 -20.11 -9.09 -2.93
C TRP A 185 -20.92 -9.40 -1.67
N THR A 186 -21.71 -8.43 -1.17
CA THR A 186 -22.62 -8.68 -0.05
C THR A 186 -23.70 -9.67 -0.46
N ASN A 187 -24.25 -9.53 -1.66
CA ASN A 187 -25.28 -10.42 -2.19
C ASN A 187 -24.76 -11.85 -2.38
N GLU A 188 -23.50 -12.05 -2.74
CA GLU A 188 -22.90 -13.39 -2.82
C GLU A 188 -23.00 -14.18 -1.50
N ILE A 189 -22.96 -13.49 -0.36
CA ILE A 189 -23.10 -14.09 0.98
C ILE A 189 -24.58 -14.20 1.37
N THR A 190 -25.36 -13.13 1.20
CA THR A 190 -26.76 -13.09 1.69
C THR A 190 -27.71 -13.98 0.89
N LEU A 191 -27.36 -14.38 -0.34
CA LEU A 191 -28.09 -15.38 -1.11
C LEU A 191 -28.20 -16.74 -0.40
N CYS A 192 -27.35 -17.02 0.59
CA CYS A 192 -27.42 -18.24 1.41
C CYS A 192 -28.59 -18.25 2.41
N GLY A 193 -29.24 -17.12 2.68
CA GLY A 193 -30.23 -17.02 3.75
C GLY A 193 -29.62 -17.40 5.11
N ASP A 194 -30.21 -18.36 5.81
CA ASP A 194 -29.75 -18.85 7.12
C ASP A 194 -28.91 -20.14 7.04
N ASP A 195 -28.53 -20.62 5.84
CA ASP A 195 -27.69 -21.82 5.70
C ASP A 195 -26.23 -21.51 6.10
N ALA A 196 -25.88 -21.88 7.34
CA ALA A 196 -24.57 -21.68 7.92
C ALA A 196 -23.42 -22.27 7.07
N ARG A 197 -23.63 -23.45 6.44
CA ARG A 197 -22.59 -24.06 5.61
C ARG A 197 -22.40 -23.28 4.31
N CYS A 198 -23.49 -22.79 3.71
CA CYS A 198 -23.43 -21.93 2.54
C CYS A 198 -22.71 -20.61 2.88
N ILE A 199 -23.07 -19.97 3.99
CA ILE A 199 -22.45 -18.72 4.45
C ILE A 199 -20.94 -18.91 4.65
N ASP A 200 -20.53 -19.98 5.33
CA ASP A 200 -19.11 -20.30 5.59
C ASP A 200 -18.32 -20.43 4.28
N ILE A 201 -18.86 -21.12 3.28
CA ILE A 201 -18.21 -21.29 1.98
C ILE A 201 -18.18 -19.97 1.22
N LYS A 202 -19.28 -19.23 1.18
CA LYS A 202 -19.35 -17.95 0.47
C LYS A 202 -18.43 -16.90 1.06
N ARG A 203 -18.30 -16.84 2.39
CA ARG A 203 -17.32 -15.97 3.04
C ARG A 203 -15.88 -16.27 2.61
N GLN A 204 -15.50 -17.55 2.57
CA GLN A 204 -14.16 -17.93 2.07
C GLN A 204 -13.95 -17.55 0.61
N GLN A 205 -14.95 -17.79 -0.25
CA GLN A 205 -14.86 -17.47 -1.68
C GLN A 205 -14.78 -15.97 -1.95
N VAL A 206 -15.67 -15.19 -1.33
CA VAL A 206 -15.66 -13.73 -1.44
C VAL A 206 -14.33 -13.18 -0.94
N SER A 207 -13.85 -13.69 0.17
CA SER A 207 -12.58 -13.29 0.76
C SER A 207 -11.39 -13.55 -0.16
N ALA A 208 -11.25 -14.77 -0.67
CA ALA A 208 -10.20 -15.13 -1.62
C ALA A 208 -10.30 -14.30 -2.92
N ALA A 209 -11.51 -13.91 -3.35
CA ALA A 209 -11.71 -13.13 -4.56
C ALA A 209 -11.02 -11.75 -4.52
N PHE A 210 -10.80 -11.17 -3.34
CA PHE A 210 -10.06 -9.90 -3.23
C PHE A 210 -8.59 -10.07 -3.60
N PHE A 211 -7.95 -11.14 -3.13
CA PHE A 211 -6.58 -11.47 -3.55
C PHE A 211 -6.52 -11.81 -5.05
N LEU A 212 -7.50 -12.56 -5.55
CA LEU A 212 -7.57 -12.97 -6.96
C LEU A 212 -7.97 -11.84 -7.91
N SER A 213 -8.43 -10.71 -7.39
CA SER A 213 -8.89 -9.58 -8.18
C SER A 213 -7.75 -9.00 -9.02
N ILE A 214 -8.08 -8.51 -10.21
CA ILE A 214 -7.13 -7.77 -11.06
C ILE A 214 -6.48 -6.64 -10.28
N GLU A 215 -7.26 -5.95 -9.44
CA GLU A 215 -6.78 -4.84 -8.63
C GLU A 215 -5.63 -5.28 -7.72
N PHE A 216 -5.81 -6.34 -6.93
CA PHE A 216 -4.73 -6.84 -6.07
C PHE A 216 -3.58 -7.46 -6.86
N GLN A 217 -3.89 -8.24 -7.91
CA GLN A 217 -2.88 -8.92 -8.73
C GLN A 217 -1.91 -7.95 -9.41
N GLU A 218 -2.40 -6.77 -9.80
CA GLU A 218 -1.63 -5.73 -10.47
C GLU A 218 -1.10 -4.63 -9.54
N THR A 219 -1.48 -4.65 -8.25
CA THR A 219 -0.98 -3.71 -7.22
C THR A 219 -0.16 -4.44 -6.15
N GLY A 220 -0.79 -5.01 -5.12
CA GLY A 220 -0.10 -5.66 -4.01
C GLY A 220 0.74 -6.85 -4.46
N PHE A 221 0.19 -7.75 -5.28
CA PHE A 221 0.97 -8.87 -5.79
C PHE A 221 2.09 -8.42 -6.74
N PHE A 222 1.92 -7.29 -7.44
CA PHE A 222 3.01 -6.69 -8.20
C PHE A 222 4.16 -6.24 -7.29
N VAL A 223 3.87 -5.58 -6.17
CA VAL A 223 4.86 -5.16 -5.17
C VAL A 223 5.62 -6.37 -4.60
N LEU A 224 4.91 -7.45 -4.24
CA LEU A 224 5.54 -8.67 -3.72
C LEU A 224 6.54 -9.27 -4.73
N ARG A 225 6.19 -9.27 -6.03
CA ARG A 225 7.09 -9.76 -7.09
C ARG A 225 8.33 -8.87 -7.27
N VAL A 226 8.20 -7.56 -7.05
CA VAL A 226 9.37 -6.65 -7.04
C VAL A 226 10.29 -6.94 -5.86
N TYR A 227 9.73 -7.23 -4.68
CA TYR A 227 10.52 -7.54 -3.49
C TYR A 227 11.35 -8.82 -3.65
N GLU A 228 10.82 -9.83 -4.33
CA GLU A 228 11.57 -11.07 -4.64
C GLU A 228 12.86 -10.79 -5.43
N LEU A 229 12.84 -9.85 -6.37
CA LEU A 229 13.98 -9.54 -7.25
C LEU A 229 14.95 -8.49 -6.66
N GLY A 230 14.84 -8.21 -5.36
CA GLY A 230 15.75 -7.33 -4.64
C GLY A 230 15.15 -6.00 -4.16
N GLY A 231 13.81 -5.91 -4.05
CA GLY A 231 13.16 -4.79 -3.36
C GLY A 231 13.19 -4.94 -1.83
N GLN A 232 13.09 -3.83 -1.09
CA GLN A 232 13.13 -3.83 0.37
C GLN A 232 11.72 -4.04 0.97
N PRO A 233 11.47 -5.08 1.80
CA PRO A 233 10.13 -5.51 2.18
C PRO A 233 9.41 -4.65 3.24
N THR A 234 10.08 -3.66 3.85
CA THR A 234 9.56 -2.93 5.04
C THR A 234 8.37 -2.00 4.76
N TRP A 235 7.88 -1.92 3.52
CA TRP A 235 6.93 -0.89 3.08
C TRP A 235 5.80 -1.44 2.20
N PHE A 236 5.46 -2.73 2.30
CA PHE A 236 4.48 -3.39 1.42
C PHE A 236 3.19 -2.59 1.22
N LEU A 237 2.53 -2.17 2.32
CA LEU A 237 1.29 -1.40 2.22
C LEU A 237 1.53 -0.04 1.53
N ARG A 238 2.67 0.62 1.81
CA ARG A 238 3.12 1.88 1.18
C ARG A 238 3.29 1.77 -0.31
N ASP A 239 4.05 0.80 -0.72
CA ASP A 239 4.31 0.61 -2.13
C ASP A 239 3.03 0.16 -2.86
N THR A 240 2.17 -0.63 -2.19
CA THR A 240 0.86 -1.02 -2.74
C THR A 240 -0.06 0.19 -2.95
N GLN A 241 -0.18 1.09 -1.96
CA GLN A 241 -0.99 2.31 -2.11
C GLN A 241 -0.45 3.24 -3.18
N ARG A 242 0.88 3.32 -3.34
CA ARG A 242 1.49 4.10 -4.43
C ARG A 242 1.12 3.54 -5.80
N ILE A 243 1.18 2.21 -5.97
CA ILE A 243 0.82 1.57 -7.25
C ILE A 243 -0.68 1.72 -7.53
N GLY A 244 -1.53 1.58 -6.50
CA GLY A 244 -2.98 1.75 -6.60
C GLY A 244 -3.46 3.21 -6.68
N GLY A 245 -2.57 4.20 -6.58
CA GLY A 245 -2.92 5.62 -6.53
C GLY A 245 -3.74 6.08 -7.73
N ASP A 246 -4.97 6.54 -7.49
CA ASP A 246 -5.95 6.95 -8.51
C ASP A 246 -6.31 5.84 -9.52
N VAL A 247 -6.16 4.57 -9.15
CA VAL A 247 -6.56 3.42 -9.98
C VAL A 247 -7.85 2.82 -9.44
N ILE A 248 -8.88 2.78 -10.28
CA ILE A 248 -10.10 2.01 -10.03
C ILE A 248 -10.32 1.11 -11.23
N VAL A 249 -10.12 -0.19 -11.05
CA VAL A 249 -10.24 -1.17 -12.14
C VAL A 249 -11.63 -1.10 -12.76
N GLY A 250 -11.68 -0.99 -14.09
CA GLY A 250 -12.91 -0.86 -14.87
C GLY A 250 -13.33 0.57 -15.20
N GLN A 251 -12.71 1.60 -14.60
CA GLN A 251 -12.96 3.00 -14.96
C GLN A 251 -12.13 3.45 -16.16
N PRO A 252 -12.63 4.33 -17.06
CA PRO A 252 -11.86 4.79 -18.21
C PRO A 252 -10.45 5.31 -17.84
N GLY A 253 -9.40 4.81 -18.50
CA GLY A 253 -8.02 5.25 -18.27
C GLY A 253 -7.29 4.54 -17.12
N TRP A 254 -7.90 3.55 -16.47
CA TRP A 254 -7.30 2.87 -15.32
C TRP A 254 -6.02 2.10 -15.67
N GLN A 255 -5.95 1.48 -16.85
CA GLN A 255 -4.77 0.74 -17.29
C GLN A 255 -3.58 1.67 -17.51
N GLU A 256 -3.78 2.78 -18.22
CA GLU A 256 -2.73 3.76 -18.49
C GLU A 256 -2.21 4.40 -17.19
N ARG A 257 -3.11 4.68 -16.25
CA ARG A 257 -2.74 5.18 -14.92
C ARG A 257 -1.92 4.16 -14.14
N LEU A 258 -2.38 2.90 -14.11
CA LEU A 258 -1.69 1.83 -13.41
C LEU A 258 -0.29 1.59 -13.98
N GLU A 259 -0.15 1.54 -15.31
CA GLU A 259 1.14 1.39 -15.98
C GLU A 259 2.08 2.57 -15.73
N ALA A 260 1.55 3.80 -15.66
CA ALA A 260 2.33 4.97 -15.26
C ALA A 260 2.84 4.85 -13.82
N ASN A 261 1.97 4.52 -12.85
CA ASN A 261 2.35 4.35 -11.44
C ASN A 261 3.43 3.28 -11.27
N LYS A 262 3.22 2.15 -11.94
CA LYS A 262 4.13 1.01 -12.04
C LYS A 262 5.51 1.38 -12.56
N THR A 263 5.55 2.13 -13.67
CA THR A 263 6.80 2.58 -14.30
C THR A 263 7.54 3.58 -13.42
N GLU A 264 6.83 4.57 -12.88
CA GLU A 264 7.40 5.60 -12.02
C GLU A 264 8.00 5.01 -10.75
N TRP A 265 7.27 4.12 -10.07
CA TRP A 265 7.76 3.49 -8.85
C TRP A 265 8.98 2.62 -9.10
N VAL A 266 8.98 1.79 -10.14
CA VAL A 266 10.17 0.98 -10.47
C VAL A 266 11.34 1.88 -10.82
N GLN A 267 11.16 2.94 -11.61
CA GLN A 267 12.24 3.89 -11.90
C GLN A 267 12.82 4.49 -10.62
N GLN A 268 11.97 4.90 -9.69
CA GLN A 268 12.40 5.49 -8.43
C GLN A 268 13.21 4.50 -7.57
N LEU A 269 12.87 3.20 -7.57
CA LEU A 269 13.66 2.19 -6.85
C LEU A 269 15.10 2.12 -7.38
N PHE A 270 15.30 2.35 -8.67
CA PHE A 270 16.65 2.42 -9.26
C PHE A 270 17.34 3.74 -8.94
N ASP A 271 16.62 4.87 -8.99
CA ASP A 271 17.17 6.19 -8.67
C ASP A 271 17.61 6.30 -7.19
N GLU A 272 16.98 5.53 -6.30
CA GLU A 272 17.28 5.45 -4.87
C GLU A 272 18.29 4.32 -4.51
N ASP A 273 18.91 3.68 -5.50
CA ASP A 273 19.82 2.53 -5.35
C ASP A 273 19.21 1.35 -4.54
N LYS A 274 17.88 1.22 -4.52
CA LYS A 274 17.16 0.19 -3.73
C LYS A 274 17.15 -1.19 -4.39
N VAL A 275 17.46 -1.28 -5.67
CA VAL A 275 17.61 -2.53 -6.40
C VAL A 275 19.08 -2.92 -6.38
N ALA A 276 19.50 -3.69 -5.37
CA ALA A 276 20.91 -4.05 -5.17
C ALA A 276 21.53 -4.81 -6.37
N THR A 277 20.69 -5.40 -7.23
CA THR A 277 21.09 -6.15 -8.43
C THR A 277 21.51 -5.27 -9.62
N SER A 278 21.41 -3.94 -9.56
CA SER A 278 21.58 -3.09 -10.75
C SER A 278 22.93 -2.39 -10.93
N PHE A 279 23.86 -2.44 -9.97
CA PHE A 279 25.10 -1.64 -10.03
C PHE A 279 26.37 -2.49 -10.14
N GLY A 280 27.25 -2.13 -11.07
CA GLY A 280 28.58 -2.74 -11.23
C GLY A 280 28.64 -4.00 -12.12
N PHE A 281 27.51 -4.49 -12.63
CA PHE A 281 27.44 -5.67 -13.51
C PHE A 281 27.37 -5.30 -15.00
N THR A 282 27.85 -6.16 -15.89
CA THR A 282 27.57 -6.03 -17.34
C THR A 282 26.09 -6.25 -17.64
N ASN A 283 25.65 -6.00 -18.88
CA ASN A 283 24.25 -6.22 -19.26
C ASN A 283 23.88 -7.72 -19.25
N GLU A 284 24.81 -8.58 -19.62
CA GLU A 284 24.68 -10.04 -19.55
C GLU A 284 24.54 -10.52 -18.10
N GLU A 285 25.48 -10.12 -17.24
CA GLU A 285 25.48 -10.47 -15.82
C GLU A 285 24.21 -9.98 -15.12
N TYR A 286 23.76 -8.77 -15.45
CA TYR A 286 22.52 -8.22 -14.92
C TYR A 286 21.29 -9.05 -15.28
N VAL A 287 21.13 -9.41 -16.56
CA VAL A 287 19.99 -10.23 -17.02
C VAL A 287 20.03 -11.61 -16.36
N ASP A 288 21.22 -12.22 -16.27
CA ASP A 288 21.39 -13.54 -15.64
C ASP A 288 21.06 -13.51 -14.15
N LEU A 289 21.50 -12.48 -13.43
CA LEU A 289 21.17 -12.29 -12.02
C LEU A 289 19.66 -12.14 -11.81
N LEU A 290 18.97 -11.36 -12.63
CA LEU A 290 17.52 -11.20 -12.51
C LEU A 290 16.79 -12.53 -12.63
N PHE A 291 17.12 -13.35 -13.63
CA PHE A 291 16.51 -14.67 -13.79
C PHE A 291 16.91 -15.65 -12.69
N GLN A 292 18.11 -15.54 -12.15
CA GLN A 292 18.55 -16.32 -10.99
C GLN A 292 17.72 -15.99 -9.75
N TYR A 293 17.54 -14.71 -9.40
CA TYR A 293 16.69 -14.30 -8.28
C TYR A 293 15.21 -14.63 -8.52
N ALA A 294 14.75 -14.56 -9.77
CA ALA A 294 13.38 -14.95 -10.11
C ALA A 294 13.13 -16.46 -9.97
N GLU A 295 14.19 -17.27 -9.84
CA GLU A 295 14.13 -18.72 -9.96
C GLU A 295 13.43 -19.17 -11.25
N VAL A 296 13.62 -18.39 -12.32
CA VAL A 296 13.04 -18.65 -13.65
C VAL A 296 14.16 -18.96 -14.62
N THR A 297 14.04 -20.07 -15.35
CA THR A 297 14.97 -20.39 -16.44
C THR A 297 14.47 -19.77 -17.75
N PRO A 298 15.14 -18.74 -18.30
CA PRO A 298 14.78 -18.17 -19.59
C PRO A 298 15.22 -19.09 -20.74
N THR A 299 14.55 -18.95 -21.89
CA THR A 299 15.12 -19.48 -23.14
C THR A 299 16.30 -18.62 -23.58
N GLN A 300 17.20 -19.19 -24.38
CA GLN A 300 18.34 -18.43 -24.92
C GLN A 300 17.87 -17.19 -25.71
N ALA A 301 16.78 -17.32 -26.48
CA ALA A 301 16.22 -16.21 -27.24
C ALA A 301 15.66 -15.08 -26.36
N GLU A 302 14.97 -15.43 -25.26
CA GLU A 302 14.47 -14.45 -24.28
C GLU A 302 15.62 -13.66 -23.65
N ARG A 303 16.65 -14.38 -23.19
CA ARG A 303 17.86 -13.78 -22.61
C ARG A 303 18.56 -12.86 -23.61
N ASP A 304 18.84 -13.34 -24.82
CA ASP A 304 19.57 -12.59 -25.83
C ASP A 304 18.81 -11.33 -26.27
N ALA A 305 17.48 -11.37 -26.33
CA ALA A 305 16.66 -10.22 -26.66
C ALA A 305 16.76 -9.10 -25.60
N LEU A 306 16.77 -9.45 -24.31
CA LEU A 306 16.91 -8.48 -23.22
C LEU A 306 18.30 -7.83 -23.21
N VAL A 307 19.34 -8.65 -23.36
CA VAL A 307 20.74 -8.17 -23.45
C VAL A 307 20.93 -7.27 -24.67
N ALA A 308 20.42 -7.67 -25.84
CA ALA A 308 20.50 -6.87 -27.06
C ALA A 308 19.77 -5.52 -26.90
N GLY A 309 18.61 -5.51 -26.23
CA GLY A 309 17.86 -4.28 -25.94
C GLY A 309 18.65 -3.30 -25.07
N LEU A 310 19.31 -3.80 -24.02
CA LEU A 310 20.18 -2.99 -23.17
C LEU A 310 21.40 -2.46 -23.92
N ASN A 311 22.06 -3.31 -24.71
CA ASN A 311 23.24 -2.94 -25.50
C ASN A 311 22.90 -1.91 -26.59
N ALA A 312 21.71 -2.00 -27.18
CA ALA A 312 21.21 -1.05 -28.19
C ALA A 312 20.60 0.23 -27.60
N GLY A 313 20.42 0.29 -26.27
CA GLY A 313 19.74 1.41 -25.60
C GLY A 313 18.24 1.52 -25.91
N THR A 314 17.62 0.48 -26.46
CA THR A 314 16.16 0.42 -26.65
C THR A 314 15.44 -0.03 -25.38
N GLU A 315 16.19 -0.58 -24.41
CA GLU A 315 15.72 -0.93 -23.08
C GLU A 315 16.62 -0.27 -22.03
N THR A 316 16.05 -0.01 -20.86
CA THR A 316 16.77 0.41 -19.66
C THR A 316 16.85 -0.73 -18.66
N ARG A 317 17.73 -0.63 -17.66
CA ARG A 317 17.74 -1.62 -16.57
C ARG A 317 16.39 -1.73 -15.86
N PRO A 318 15.70 -0.61 -15.50
CA PRO A 318 14.33 -0.63 -14.98
C PRO A 318 13.34 -1.36 -15.89
N SER A 319 13.38 -1.14 -17.21
CA SER A 319 12.43 -1.79 -18.13
C SER A 319 12.68 -3.30 -18.25
N VAL A 320 13.94 -3.74 -18.27
CA VAL A 320 14.28 -5.17 -18.22
C VAL A 320 13.89 -5.81 -16.89
N PHE A 321 14.16 -5.14 -15.76
CA PHE A 321 13.70 -5.59 -14.45
C PHE A 321 12.19 -5.82 -14.43
N ARG A 322 11.44 -4.83 -14.93
CA ARG A 322 9.99 -4.89 -15.01
C ARG A 322 9.49 -6.10 -15.81
N LYS A 323 10.14 -6.41 -16.94
CA LYS A 323 9.79 -7.59 -17.75
C LYS A 323 9.98 -8.90 -17.01
N VAL A 324 11.03 -9.02 -16.19
CA VAL A 324 11.25 -10.23 -15.37
C VAL A 324 10.23 -10.31 -14.22
N VAL A 325 9.92 -9.19 -13.55
CA VAL A 325 8.87 -9.13 -12.50
C VAL A 325 7.49 -9.54 -13.03
N GLU A 326 7.22 -9.28 -14.30
CA GLU A 326 5.97 -9.64 -14.96
C GLU A 326 5.98 -10.97 -15.70
N ASP A 327 7.08 -11.73 -15.63
CA ASP A 327 7.16 -13.07 -16.20
C ASP A 327 6.12 -14.00 -15.54
N GLU A 328 5.32 -14.67 -16.37
CA GLU A 328 4.25 -15.55 -15.90
C GLU A 328 4.79 -16.72 -15.06
N ARG A 329 6.03 -17.19 -15.31
CA ARG A 329 6.66 -18.25 -14.50
C ARG A 329 6.94 -17.74 -13.09
N LEU A 330 7.43 -16.51 -12.97
CA LEU A 330 7.65 -15.86 -11.66
C LEU A 330 6.32 -15.65 -10.92
N LYS A 331 5.29 -15.14 -11.61
CA LYS A 331 3.94 -15.00 -11.04
C LYS A 331 3.43 -16.33 -10.50
N ASN A 332 3.57 -17.41 -11.26
CA ASN A 332 3.13 -18.74 -10.85
C ASN A 332 3.92 -19.27 -9.65
N ASN A 333 5.25 -19.09 -9.61
CA ASN A 333 6.10 -19.50 -8.50
C ASN A 333 5.72 -18.78 -7.20
N LEU A 334 5.43 -17.48 -7.27
CA LEU A 334 5.16 -16.64 -6.11
C LEU A 334 3.70 -16.61 -5.67
N PHE A 335 2.77 -17.12 -6.48
CA PHE A 335 1.34 -17.01 -6.19
C PHE A 335 0.96 -17.60 -4.83
N ARG A 336 1.41 -18.82 -4.52
CA ARG A 336 1.08 -19.50 -3.26
C ARG A 336 1.76 -18.85 -2.04
N PRO A 337 3.08 -18.56 -2.06
CA PRO A 337 3.73 -17.77 -1.01
C PRO A 337 3.03 -16.43 -0.75
N ALA A 338 2.69 -15.69 -1.81
CA ALA A 338 2.00 -14.40 -1.70
C ALA A 338 0.58 -14.55 -1.12
N PHE A 339 -0.15 -15.60 -1.51
CA PHE A 339 -1.46 -15.89 -0.94
C PHE A 339 -1.36 -16.11 0.58
N VAL A 340 -0.43 -16.95 1.03
CA VAL A 340 -0.18 -17.18 2.45
C VAL A 340 0.23 -15.90 3.18
N PHE A 341 1.14 -15.11 2.60
CA PHE A 341 1.57 -13.84 3.17
C PHE A 341 0.38 -12.89 3.39
N MET A 342 -0.55 -12.83 2.44
CA MET A 342 -1.72 -11.97 2.52
C MET A 342 -2.76 -12.43 3.54
N GLU A 343 -2.76 -13.69 3.96
CA GLU A 343 -3.57 -14.12 5.10
C GLU A 343 -3.13 -13.38 6.39
N TYR A 344 -1.83 -13.18 6.59
CA TYR A 344 -1.30 -12.47 7.76
C TYR A 344 -1.44 -10.96 7.62
N VAL A 345 -1.04 -10.39 6.49
CA VAL A 345 -1.07 -8.93 6.31
C VAL A 345 -2.48 -8.40 6.13
N GLY A 346 -3.32 -9.11 5.37
CA GLY A 346 -4.72 -8.73 5.15
C GLY A 346 -5.55 -8.88 6.42
N TYR A 347 -5.58 -10.07 7.02
CA TYR A 347 -6.46 -10.31 8.18
C TYR A 347 -5.81 -9.89 9.50
N LEU A 348 -4.56 -10.27 9.75
CA LEU A 348 -3.95 -10.10 11.09
C LEU A 348 -3.21 -8.77 11.23
N ARG A 349 -3.00 -8.05 10.12
CA ARG A 349 -2.31 -6.75 10.04
C ARG A 349 -0.88 -6.80 10.60
N ARG A 350 -0.17 -7.89 10.34
CA ARG A 350 1.21 -8.11 10.78
C ARG A 350 1.94 -9.04 9.81
N ASP A 351 3.27 -9.04 9.93
CA ASP A 351 4.11 -9.99 9.21
C ASP A 351 3.87 -11.42 9.73
N PRO A 352 3.99 -12.44 8.85
CA PRO A 352 3.90 -13.83 9.26
C PRO A 352 5.12 -14.25 10.08
N GLU A 353 4.90 -15.08 11.10
CA GLU A 353 5.98 -15.83 11.73
C GLU A 353 6.49 -16.93 10.77
N GLU A 354 7.79 -17.20 10.78
CA GLU A 354 8.43 -18.18 9.89
C GLU A 354 7.76 -19.57 9.96
N ASP A 355 7.55 -20.09 11.17
CA ASP A 355 6.92 -21.40 11.38
C ASP A 355 5.47 -21.42 10.88
N GLY A 356 4.71 -20.35 11.16
CA GLY A 356 3.32 -20.22 10.73
C GLY A 356 3.21 -20.11 9.21
N PHE A 357 4.10 -19.34 8.59
CA PHE A 357 4.19 -19.21 7.13
C PHE A 357 4.47 -20.57 6.48
N ASN A 358 5.51 -21.26 6.95
CA ASN A 358 5.94 -22.54 6.40
C ASN A 358 4.87 -23.62 6.57
N PHE A 359 4.17 -23.64 7.71
CA PHE A 359 3.03 -24.54 7.94
C PHE A 359 1.93 -24.33 6.89
N TRP A 360 1.47 -23.09 6.72
CA TRP A 360 0.36 -22.78 5.83
C TRP A 360 0.74 -22.97 4.36
N LEU A 361 1.94 -22.58 3.96
CA LEU A 361 2.46 -22.84 2.62
C LEU A 361 2.56 -24.34 2.33
N GLY A 362 3.08 -25.12 3.28
CA GLY A 362 3.12 -26.58 3.18
C GLY A 362 1.73 -27.20 3.05
N LYS A 363 0.77 -26.75 3.86
CA LYS A 363 -0.62 -27.22 3.79
C LYS A 363 -1.26 -26.88 2.44
N LEU A 364 -1.14 -25.64 1.96
CA LEU A 364 -1.68 -25.22 0.67
C LEU A 364 -1.09 -26.03 -0.49
N ASN A 365 0.21 -26.29 -0.44
CA ASN A 365 0.91 -27.11 -1.42
C ASN A 365 0.39 -28.56 -1.42
N ALA A 366 0.15 -29.16 -0.25
CA ALA A 366 -0.38 -30.51 -0.12
C ALA A 366 -1.79 -30.67 -0.74
N PHE A 367 -2.58 -29.59 -0.78
CA PHE A 367 -3.89 -29.54 -1.43
C PHE A 367 -3.84 -28.92 -2.85
N GLY A 368 -2.66 -28.83 -3.47
CA GLY A 368 -2.53 -28.35 -4.84
C GLY A 368 -2.91 -26.88 -5.06
N GLY A 369 -2.98 -26.08 -3.99
CA GLY A 369 -3.44 -24.69 -4.05
C GLY A 369 -4.94 -24.51 -3.76
N ASP A 370 -5.69 -25.57 -3.46
CA ASP A 370 -7.08 -25.45 -3.04
C ASP A 370 -7.16 -24.92 -1.60
N TYR A 371 -7.42 -23.62 -1.47
CA TYR A 371 -7.50 -22.93 -0.18
C TYR A 371 -8.71 -23.34 0.65
N ILE A 372 -9.78 -23.88 0.03
CA ILE A 372 -10.97 -24.39 0.73
C ILE A 372 -10.63 -25.74 1.34
N ALA A 373 -10.06 -26.65 0.55
CA ALA A 373 -9.62 -27.96 1.06
C ALA A 373 -8.49 -27.83 2.10
N ALA A 374 -7.61 -26.83 1.94
CA ALA A 374 -6.61 -26.49 2.93
C ALA A 374 -7.18 -25.78 4.17
N GLU A 375 -8.46 -25.40 4.17
CA GLU A 375 -9.13 -24.61 5.22
C GLU A 375 -8.37 -23.33 5.60
N MET A 376 -7.61 -22.75 4.64
CA MET A 376 -6.69 -21.65 4.90
C MET A 376 -7.45 -20.38 5.26
N VAL A 377 -8.16 -19.81 4.28
CA VAL A 377 -8.95 -18.59 4.47
C VAL A 377 -9.90 -18.73 5.65
N LYS A 378 -10.54 -19.90 5.79
CA LYS A 378 -11.42 -20.20 6.92
C LYS A 378 -10.71 -20.00 8.26
N ALA A 379 -9.52 -20.59 8.43
CA ALA A 379 -8.79 -20.53 9.68
C ALA A 379 -8.43 -19.09 10.09
N PHE A 380 -8.11 -18.22 9.13
CA PHE A 380 -7.80 -16.82 9.42
C PHE A 380 -9.06 -15.99 9.73
N ILE A 381 -10.12 -16.10 8.93
CA ILE A 381 -11.35 -15.29 9.12
C ILE A 381 -12.17 -15.68 10.37
N ILE A 382 -11.96 -16.88 10.92
CA ILE A 382 -12.56 -17.30 12.20
C ILE A 382 -11.57 -17.26 13.37
N SER A 383 -10.30 -16.90 13.12
CA SER A 383 -9.29 -16.83 14.17
C SER A 383 -9.69 -15.80 15.22
N GLY A 384 -9.38 -16.09 16.50
CA GLY A 384 -9.56 -15.13 17.59
C GLY A 384 -8.86 -13.82 17.29
N GLU A 385 -7.64 -13.86 16.75
CA GLU A 385 -6.86 -12.67 16.43
C GLU A 385 -7.54 -11.76 15.39
N TYR A 386 -8.15 -12.32 14.33
CA TYR A 386 -8.91 -11.53 13.37
C TYR A 386 -10.20 -11.00 13.99
N ARG A 387 -10.92 -11.85 14.73
CA ARG A 387 -12.22 -11.54 15.32
C ARG A 387 -12.14 -10.45 16.38
N GLU A 388 -11.08 -10.46 17.19
CA GLU A 388 -10.78 -9.46 18.22
C GLU A 388 -10.57 -8.06 17.64
N ARG A 389 -10.29 -7.93 16.34
CA ARG A 389 -10.27 -6.62 15.66
C ARG A 389 -11.63 -5.95 15.65
N PHE A 390 -12.70 -6.71 15.84
CA PHE A 390 -14.09 -6.28 15.70
C PHE A 390 -14.93 -6.69 16.93
N GLY A 391 -14.38 -6.60 18.13
CA GLY A 391 -15.13 -6.82 19.36
C GLY A 391 -14.85 -8.18 19.97
N GLN A 392 -15.77 -8.69 20.78
CA GLN A 392 -15.58 -10.02 21.40
C GLN A 392 -15.63 -11.12 20.32
N PRO A 393 -14.71 -12.10 20.37
CA PRO A 393 -14.59 -13.14 19.34
C PRO A 393 -15.73 -14.17 19.35
#